data_AF-A0AAW0BAC1-F1
#
_entry.id   AF-A0AAW0BAC1-F1
#
_cell.length_a   1.000
_cell.length_b   1.000
_cell.length_c   1.000
_cell.angle_alpha   90.00
_cell.angle_beta   90.00
_cell.angle_gamma   90.00
#
_symmetry.space_group_name_H-M   'P 1'
#
loop_
_entity.id
_entity.type
_entity.pdbx_description
1 polymer ?
#
loop_
_entity_poly.entity_id
_entity_poly.type
_entity_poly.pdbx_seq_one_letter_code
_entity_poly.pdbx_strand_id
1 'polypeptide(L)'
;MSGFMLNPELNRVDVWALESELPSYFKSPTWDNKPARTRLVATFTASPGQRNESPTFPCLAASNYNFEMACSAATPFCHLDLMDVENNQL
;
A
#
# COMPACT_ATOMS: atom_id res chain seq x y z
N MET A 1 28.24 -13.20 4.81
CA MET A 1 27.17 -13.04 3.80
C MET A 1 25.98 -13.83 4.29
N SER A 2 25.07 -13.20 5.05
CA SER A 2 23.88 -13.87 5.56
C SER A 2 22.73 -13.56 4.61
N GLY A 3 22.36 -14.52 3.78
CA GLY A 3 21.18 -14.44 2.94
C GLY A 3 19.95 -14.55 3.84
N PHE A 4 19.26 -13.43 4.07
CA PHE A 4 17.89 -13.47 4.57
C PHE A 4 17.07 -14.22 3.53
N MET A 5 16.78 -15.51 3.77
CA MET A 5 15.66 -16.17 3.14
C MET A 5 14.41 -15.44 3.63
N LEU A 6 13.97 -14.45 2.86
CA LEU A 6 12.65 -13.87 2.99
C LEU A 6 11.67 -15.02 2.75
N ASN A 7 11.07 -15.54 3.82
CA ASN A 7 9.92 -16.42 3.66
C ASN A 7 8.88 -15.62 2.84
N PRO A 8 8.50 -16.06 1.63
CA PRO A 8 7.58 -15.32 0.78
C PRO A 8 6.20 -15.14 1.45
N GLU A 9 5.85 -16.01 2.40
CA GLU A 9 4.62 -15.87 3.22
C GLU A 9 4.69 -14.67 4.18
N LEU A 10 5.89 -14.17 4.49
CA LEU A 10 6.15 -13.10 5.46
C LEU A 10 6.44 -11.74 4.81
N ASN A 11 5.99 -11.46 3.58
CA ASN A 11 6.16 -10.14 2.98
C ASN A 11 4.90 -9.72 2.21
N ARG A 12 3.78 -9.65 2.91
CA ARG A 12 2.50 -9.31 2.29
C ARG A 12 2.19 -7.83 2.51
N VAL A 13 1.78 -7.15 1.45
CA VAL A 13 1.36 -5.76 1.44
C VAL A 13 -0.11 -5.71 1.05
N ASP A 14 -0.93 -5.12 1.90
CA ASP A 14 -2.35 -4.94 1.67
C ASP A 14 -2.62 -3.52 1.16
N VAL A 15 -3.48 -3.41 0.14
CA VAL A 15 -3.99 -2.16 -0.38
C VAL A 15 -5.45 -2.03 0.02
N TRP A 16 -5.75 -1.02 0.83
CA TRP A 16 -7.09 -0.75 1.35
C TRP A 16 -7.68 0.48 0.68
N ALA A 17 -8.92 0.39 0.23
CA ALA A 17 -9.75 1.55 -0.07
C ALA A 17 -10.07 2.27 1.24
N LEU A 18 -10.03 3.60 1.21
CA LEU A 18 -10.43 4.44 2.33
C LEU A 18 -11.83 5.00 2.10
N GLU A 19 -12.51 5.38 3.19
CA GLU A 19 -13.76 6.13 3.13
C GLU A 19 -13.54 7.48 2.43
N SER A 20 -14.59 8.03 1.80
CA SER A 20 -14.48 9.23 0.98
C SER A 20 -13.83 10.38 1.77
N GLU A 21 -13.00 11.16 1.07
CA GLU A 21 -12.20 12.21 1.66
C GLU A 21 -13.03 13.20 2.47
N LEU A 22 -12.60 13.47 3.70
CA LEU A 22 -12.77 14.79 4.25
C LEU A 22 -11.65 15.67 3.67
N PRO A 23 -11.96 16.79 2.98
CA PRO A 23 -10.94 17.71 2.45
C PRO A 23 -9.91 18.20 3.49
N SER A 24 -10.23 18.07 4.78
CA SER A 24 -9.36 18.39 5.90
C SER A 24 -8.18 17.44 6.08
N TYR A 25 -8.30 16.15 5.70
CA TYR A 25 -7.23 15.17 5.89
C TYR A 25 -5.98 15.54 5.08
N PHE A 26 -6.14 15.90 3.80
CA PHE A 26 -5.01 16.32 2.96
C PHE A 26 -4.37 17.64 3.38
N LYS A 27 -5.13 18.49 4.08
CA LYS A 27 -4.61 19.74 4.62
C LYS A 27 -3.80 19.52 5.91
N SER A 28 -4.15 18.50 6.69
CA SER A 28 -3.49 18.19 7.96
C SER A 28 -3.61 16.70 8.26
N PRO A 29 -2.76 15.85 7.67
CA PRO A 29 -2.86 14.41 7.86
C PRO A 29 -2.34 14.05 9.25
N THR A 30 -3.22 13.54 10.11
CA THR A 30 -2.87 12.98 11.42
C THR A 30 -3.43 11.57 11.53
N TRP A 31 -2.88 10.77 12.45
CA TRP A 31 -3.44 9.43 12.68
C TRP A 31 -4.86 9.48 13.26
N ASP A 32 -5.18 10.53 14.02
CA ASP A 32 -6.49 10.71 14.66
C ASP A 32 -7.60 11.05 13.66
N ASN A 33 -7.26 11.69 12.55
CA ASN A 33 -8.22 12.08 11.50
C ASN A 33 -8.11 11.25 10.23
N LYS A 34 -7.35 10.14 10.28
CA LYS A 34 -7.18 9.22 9.17
C LYS A 34 -8.53 8.58 8.80
N PRO A 35 -8.95 8.63 7.51
CA PRO A 35 -10.16 7.96 7.06
C PRO A 35 -10.13 6.46 7.34
N ALA A 36 -11.29 5.89 7.70
CA ALA A 36 -11.39 4.46 7.96
C ALA A 36 -11.13 3.63 6.69
N ARG A 37 -10.53 2.46 6.87
CA ARG A 37 -10.42 1.44 5.81
C ARG A 37 -11.81 0.87 5.53
N THR A 38 -12.25 0.88 4.28
CA THR A 38 -13.58 0.39 3.88
C THR A 38 -13.51 -0.99 3.25
N ARG A 39 -12.60 -1.20 2.29
CA ARG A 39 -12.51 -2.44 1.52
C ARG A 39 -11.07 -2.80 1.19
N LEU A 40 -10.68 -4.05 1.39
CA LEU A 40 -9.41 -4.57 0.88
C LEU A 40 -9.49 -4.69 -0.65
N VAL A 41 -8.61 -4.00 -1.35
CA VAL A 41 -8.58 -3.91 -2.82
C VAL A 41 -7.67 -4.98 -3.41
N ALA A 42 -6.50 -5.19 -2.80
CA ALA A 42 -5.54 -6.19 -3.23
C ALA A 42 -4.62 -6.58 -2.06
N THR A 43 -4.07 -7.78 -2.13
CA THR A 43 -2.92 -8.20 -1.31
C THR A 43 -1.82 -8.65 -2.25
N PHE A 44 -0.66 -8.03 -2.12
CA PHE A 44 0.54 -8.36 -2.89
C PHE A 44 1.52 -9.13 -2.02
N THR A 45 2.19 -10.11 -2.61
CA THR A 45 3.32 -10.80 -1.98
C THR A 45 4.61 -10.25 -2.55
N ALA A 46 5.34 -9.47 -1.77
CA ALA A 46 6.61 -8.90 -2.20
C ALA A 46 7.66 -10.00 -2.34
N SER A 47 8.37 -9.99 -3.47
CA SER A 47 9.49 -10.89 -3.75
C SER A 47 10.54 -10.13 -4.56
N PRO A 48 11.84 -10.28 -4.25
CA PRO A 48 12.90 -9.56 -4.94
C PRO A 48 12.84 -9.77 -6.46
N GLY A 49 12.88 -8.68 -7.22
CA GLY A 49 12.88 -8.71 -8.69
C GLY A 49 11.54 -9.09 -9.33
N GLN A 50 10.46 -9.26 -8.55
CA GLN A 50 9.14 -9.55 -9.08
C GLN A 50 8.24 -8.32 -9.11
N ARG A 51 7.43 -8.24 -10.17
CA ARG A 51 6.37 -7.26 -10.32
C ARG A 51 5.04 -7.94 -10.07
N ASN A 52 4.23 -7.35 -9.18
CA ASN A 52 2.85 -7.76 -8.99
C ASN A 52 1.91 -6.68 -9.52
N GLU A 53 0.80 -7.11 -10.11
CA GLU A 53 -0.22 -6.23 -10.67
C GLU A 53 -1.60 -6.70 -10.22
N SER A 54 -2.52 -5.77 -10.00
CA SER A 54 -3.92 -6.07 -9.67
C SER A 54 -4.81 -5.64 -10.85
N PRO A 55 -5.69 -6.53 -11.36
CA PRO A 55 -6.61 -6.16 -12.43
C PRO A 55 -7.74 -5.25 -11.95
N THR A 56 -7.94 -5.15 -10.63
CA THR A 56 -9.00 -4.36 -10.02
C THR A 56 -8.44 -3.04 -9.49
N PHE A 57 -8.68 -1.96 -10.24
CA PHE A 57 -8.55 -0.59 -9.75
C PHE A 57 -9.89 0.13 -9.90
N PRO A 58 -10.52 0.59 -8.81
CA PRO A 58 -11.80 1.27 -8.86
C PRO A 58 -11.63 2.73 -9.30
N CYS A 59 -11.26 2.96 -10.57
CA CYS A 59 -11.31 4.28 -11.19
C CYS A 59 -12.45 4.31 -12.21
N LEU A 60 -13.64 4.67 -11.74
CA LEU A 60 -14.68 5.15 -12.65
C LEU A 60 -14.23 6.54 -13.13
N ALA A 61 -14.45 6.85 -14.41
CA ALA A 61 -13.93 8.08 -15.03
C ALA A 61 -14.21 9.33 -14.16
N ALA A 62 -13.18 10.18 -14.00
CA ALA A 62 -13.21 11.43 -13.23
C ALA A 62 -13.53 11.29 -11.72
N SER A 63 -13.06 10.23 -11.06
CA SER A 63 -13.15 10.08 -9.61
C SER A 63 -11.77 10.12 -8.93
N ASN A 64 -11.71 10.76 -7.75
CA ASN A 64 -10.60 10.62 -6.83
C ASN A 64 -10.85 9.40 -5.94
N TYR A 65 -9.86 8.52 -5.82
CA TYR A 65 -9.97 7.33 -4.99
C TYR A 65 -8.74 7.21 -4.11
N ASN A 66 -8.98 7.02 -2.81
CA ASN A 66 -7.93 6.99 -1.81
C ASN A 66 -7.65 5.58 -1.37
N PHE A 67 -6.36 5.30 -1.29
CA PHE A 67 -5.89 4.01 -0.84
C PHE A 67 -4.82 4.18 0.22
N GLU A 68 -4.79 3.23 1.12
CA GLU A 68 -3.70 3.01 2.04
C GLU A 68 -2.96 1.74 1.62
N MET A 69 -1.63 1.84 1.52
CA MET A 69 -0.76 0.67 1.44
C MET A 69 -0.17 0.40 2.81
N ALA A 70 -0.31 -0.82 3.31
CA ALA A 70 0.20 -1.20 4.61
C ALA A 70 0.72 -2.64 4.59
N CYS A 71 1.67 -2.93 5.46
CA CYS A 71 2.03 -4.31 5.76
C CYS A 71 0.81 -5.10 6.22
N SER A 72 0.67 -6.32 5.72
CA SER A 72 -0.41 -7.20 6.14
C SER A 72 -0.24 -7.59 7.60
N ALA A 73 -1.36 -7.79 8.31
CA ALA A 73 -1.33 -8.21 9.71
C ALA A 73 -0.61 -9.57 9.91
N ALA A 74 -0.56 -10.40 8.86
CA ALA A 74 0.17 -11.66 8.85
C ALA A 74 1.69 -11.48 8.78
N THR A 75 2.19 -10.25 8.62
CA THR A 75 3.60 -9.95 8.43
C THR A 75 4.15 -9.06 9.55
N PRO A 76 4.59 -9.66 10.67
CA PRO A 76 5.27 -8.90 11.72
C PRO A 76 6.62 -8.36 11.22
N PHE A 77 7.02 -7.17 11.68
CA PHE A 77 8.28 -6.50 11.32
C PHE A 77 8.43 -6.11 9.85
N CYS A 78 7.33 -5.90 9.13
CA CYS A 78 7.38 -5.34 7.78
C CYS A 78 7.51 -3.82 7.80
N HIS A 79 8.38 -3.32 6.92
CA HIS A 79 8.55 -1.92 6.59
C HIS A 79 8.25 -1.73 5.11
N LEU A 80 7.52 -0.68 4.78
CA LEU A 80 7.13 -0.36 3.41
C LEU A 80 7.63 1.03 3.06
N ASP A 81 8.50 1.10 2.06
CA ASP A 81 8.97 2.36 1.47
C ASP A 81 8.34 2.52 0.08
N LEU A 82 7.68 3.66 -0.15
CA LEU A 82 7.15 4.00 -1.47
C LEU A 82 8.20 4.82 -2.21
N MET A 83 8.69 4.27 -3.32
CA MET A 83 9.70 4.89 -4.16
C MET A 83 9.08 5.30 -5.50
N ASP A 84 9.29 6.55 -5.90
CA ASP A 84 8.97 7.02 -7.24
C ASP A 84 10.11 6.67 -8.21
N VAL A 85 9.79 5.96 -9.28
CA VAL A 85 10.76 5.48 -10.26
C VAL A 85 11.31 6.62 -11.12
N GLU A 86 10.57 7.73 -11.27
CA GLU A 86 11.02 8.89 -12.07
C GLU A 86 12.18 9.66 -11.43
N ASN A 87 12.48 9.43 -10.15
CA ASN A 87 13.58 10.07 -9.42
C ASN A 87 14.77 9.14 -9.11
N ASN A 88 14.80 7.93 -9.65
CA ASN A 88 15.95 7.03 -9.51
C ASN A 88 17.06 7.36 -10.53
N GLN A 89 17.73 8.50 -10.33
CA GLN A 89 19.13 8.65 -10.72
C GLN A 89 20.01 8.25 -9.53
N LEU A 90 20.27 6.95 -9.40
CA LEU A 90 21.35 6.41 -8.59
C LEU A 90 22.46 5.89 -9.50
#